data_AF-A0A133VAM1-F1
#
_entry.id   AF-A0A133VAM1-F1
#
_cell.length_a   1.000
_cell.length_b   1.000
_cell.length_c   1.000
_cell.angle_alpha   90.00
_cell.angle_beta   90.00
_cell.angle_gamma   90.00
#
_symmetry.space_group_name_H-M   'P 1'
#
loop_
_entity.id
_entity.type
_entity.pdbx_description
1 polymer ?
#
loop_
_entity_poly.entity_id
_entity_poly.type
_entity_poly.pdbx_seq_one_letter_code
_entity_poly.pdbx_strand_id
1 'polypeptide(L)'
;MEKIKLKKGDVLRVEGSLILQVDEGEVTVSGGAHDEGDEVTIPKAKSLPLEAITDAVLEYEKGEGGEVERLSKRTIPSEWDSLVDEIVEKRPGTIIVLGEADTGKTFFTTYVANSLLRHDVKSAVVDTDVGQSDVGPPGTVGMGIVDNPIGLMTEVRTQSAYFVGSMSPSGHMLEFMVGMKKVAEDGLEKAGLVIVDTPGWVSGGSGRALQLYGAELLEPDLIVALQREDELEHLLRSIPGETRRISVSEKVRKRTRKERSFLRQKTLADYFEGSEKISLDLEKVKLERCYLNTGKDLDPESLGVKGILHAEKIPEGLVIVSENGASEKEIQKLEEEYGRVISIKKGDEKYVFAALIDEDKDLLGIGVIDKIDCEKKKLDVLTPIQNGEKVAAVQLGSMKVKLDGEEVGTVRPGAF
;
A
#
# COMPACT_ATOMS: atom_id res chain seq x y z
N MET A 1 10.63 22.21 28.05
CA MET A 1 11.52 21.17 27.51
C MET A 1 12.25 20.48 28.65
N GLU A 2 12.14 19.16 28.70
CA GLU A 2 12.93 18.30 29.60
C GLU A 2 14.26 17.96 28.91
N LYS A 3 15.32 17.70 29.68
CA LYS A 3 16.62 17.26 29.16
C LYS A 3 16.95 15.86 29.65
N ILE A 4 17.54 15.03 28.79
CA ILE A 4 18.10 13.73 29.16
C ILE A 4 19.53 13.58 28.65
N LYS A 5 20.43 13.16 29.54
CA LYS A 5 21.83 12.86 29.20
C LYS A 5 22.00 11.36 29.01
N LEU A 6 22.52 10.95 27.86
CA LEU A 6 22.76 9.57 27.50
C LEU A 6 24.25 9.29 27.46
N LYS A 7 24.62 8.09 27.89
CA LYS A 7 25.94 7.52 27.62
C LYS A 7 25.88 6.69 26.35
N LYS A 8 27.01 6.58 25.65
CA LYS A 8 27.12 5.67 24.50
C LYS A 8 26.58 4.28 24.85
N GLY A 9 25.65 3.79 24.04
CA GLY A 9 24.97 2.50 24.22
C GLY A 9 23.73 2.54 25.12
N ASP A 10 23.38 3.69 25.73
CA ASP A 10 22.09 3.86 26.39
C ASP A 10 20.96 3.70 25.37
N VAL A 11 19.87 3.07 25.80
CA VAL A 11 18.69 2.81 24.95
C VAL A 11 17.46 3.43 25.61
N LEU A 12 16.66 4.14 24.81
CA LEU A 12 15.36 4.67 25.19
C LEU A 12 14.25 4.00 24.39
N ARG A 13 13.07 3.91 25.01
CA ARG A 13 11.78 3.84 24.32
C ARG A 13 11.17 5.23 24.34
N VAL A 14 10.82 5.74 23.17
CA VAL A 14 10.09 7.00 23.01
C VAL A 14 8.72 6.70 22.43
N GLU A 15 7.66 7.09 23.13
CA GLU A 15 6.28 6.72 22.80
C GLU A 15 5.34 7.91 22.85
N GLY A 16 4.34 7.92 21.98
CA GLY A 16 3.33 8.97 21.92
C GLY A 16 3.82 10.26 21.27
N SER A 17 2.98 11.30 21.30
CA SER A 17 3.34 12.59 20.68
C SER A 17 4.54 13.18 21.43
N LEU A 18 5.70 13.24 20.79
CA LEU A 18 6.94 13.71 21.39
C LEU A 18 7.79 14.41 20.33
N ILE A 19 8.38 15.55 20.66
CA ILE A 19 9.42 16.18 19.84
C ILE A 19 10.73 16.06 20.61
N LEU A 20 11.76 15.52 19.95
CA LEU A 20 13.12 15.35 20.47
C LEU A 20 14.06 16.23 19.66
N GLN A 21 14.93 16.97 20.31
CA GLN A 21 16.02 17.71 19.68
C GLN A 21 17.35 17.18 20.20
N VAL A 22 18.30 16.94 19.30
CA VAL A 22 19.66 16.54 19.66
C VAL A 22 20.47 17.79 19.95
N ASP A 23 20.76 18.06 21.23
CA ASP A 23 21.58 19.20 21.65
C ASP A 23 23.07 18.93 21.49
N GLU A 24 23.51 17.70 21.77
CA GLU A 24 24.92 17.29 21.72
C GLU A 24 24.99 15.79 21.37
N GLY A 25 26.00 15.40 20.59
CA GLY A 25 26.30 14.00 20.26
C GLY A 25 25.44 13.43 19.14
N GLU A 26 25.43 12.10 19.03
CA GLU A 26 24.75 11.36 17.97
C GLU A 26 23.89 10.24 18.57
N VAL A 27 22.67 10.10 18.06
CA VAL A 27 21.72 9.05 18.42
C VAL A 27 21.14 8.40 17.17
N THR A 28 20.52 7.23 17.33
CA THR A 28 19.66 6.66 16.30
C THR A 28 18.22 6.55 16.73
N VAL A 29 17.29 6.73 15.81
CA VAL A 29 15.87 6.40 15.99
C VAL A 29 15.49 5.40 14.92
N SER A 30 15.00 4.21 15.33
CA SER A 30 14.75 3.10 14.40
C SER A 30 15.94 2.77 13.48
N GLY A 31 17.18 2.99 13.96
CA GLY A 31 18.43 2.78 13.21
C GLY A 31 18.90 3.96 12.35
N GLY A 32 18.09 5.01 12.16
CA GLY A 32 18.48 6.22 11.41
C GLY A 32 19.27 7.16 12.30
N ALA A 33 20.42 7.66 11.84
CA ALA A 33 21.29 8.55 12.61
C ALA A 33 20.72 9.98 12.69
N HIS A 34 20.87 10.62 13.83
CA HIS A 34 20.52 12.01 14.08
C HIS A 34 21.63 12.68 14.88
N ASP A 35 22.14 13.80 14.37
CA ASP A 35 23.28 14.56 14.88
C ASP A 35 22.82 15.85 15.59
N GLU A 36 23.77 16.57 16.19
CA GLU A 36 23.54 17.87 16.83
C GLU A 36 22.78 18.84 15.90
N GLY A 37 21.64 19.33 16.40
CA GLY A 37 20.74 20.23 15.68
C GLY A 37 19.54 19.55 15.04
N ASP A 38 19.54 18.22 14.91
CA ASP A 38 18.41 17.48 14.35
C ASP A 38 17.21 17.44 15.30
N GLU A 39 16.02 17.49 14.71
CA GLU A 39 14.74 17.32 15.39
C GLU A 39 14.06 16.03 14.92
N VAL A 40 13.54 15.24 15.86
CA VAL A 40 12.79 14.01 15.61
C VAL A 40 11.41 14.11 16.23
N THR A 41 10.38 13.93 15.41
CA THR A 41 8.99 13.89 15.87
C THR A 41 8.52 12.45 15.99
N ILE A 42 8.03 12.07 17.17
CA ILE A 42 7.38 10.78 17.42
C ILE A 42 5.86 10.99 17.33
N PRO A 43 5.17 10.31 16.40
CA PRO A 43 3.73 10.48 16.27
C PRO A 43 2.94 9.85 17.43
N LYS A 44 1.72 10.34 17.63
CA LYS A 44 0.77 9.77 18.60
C LYS A 44 0.58 8.27 18.39
N ALA A 45 0.55 7.52 19.50
CA ALA A 45 0.36 6.07 19.53
C ALA A 45 1.40 5.23 18.76
N LYS A 46 2.59 5.80 18.51
CA LYS A 46 3.76 5.08 18.00
C LYS A 46 4.82 5.00 19.12
N SER A 47 5.60 3.93 19.10
CA SER A 47 6.70 3.70 20.04
C SER A 47 7.94 3.34 19.23
N LEU A 48 8.99 4.15 19.31
CA LEU A 48 10.24 3.96 18.58
C LEU A 48 11.40 3.69 19.55
N PRO A 49 12.35 2.81 19.20
CA PRO A 49 13.59 2.69 19.93
C PRO A 49 14.56 3.80 19.54
N LEU A 50 15.23 4.36 20.54
CA LEU A 50 16.33 5.31 20.36
C LEU A 50 17.58 4.76 21.03
N GLU A 51 18.73 4.79 20.34
CA GLU A 51 20.01 4.28 20.84
C GLU A 51 21.10 5.34 20.70
N ALA A 52 21.85 5.61 21.77
CA ALA A 52 22.92 6.60 21.75
C ALA A 52 24.20 6.03 21.11
N ILE A 53 24.67 6.64 20.00
CA ILE A 53 25.91 6.25 19.31
C ILE A 53 27.13 6.82 20.06
N THR A 54 27.01 8.04 20.56
CA THR A 54 27.99 8.69 21.43
C THR A 54 27.37 9.03 22.78
N ASP A 55 28.15 9.62 23.69
CA ASP A 55 27.53 10.41 24.77
C ASP A 55 26.72 11.53 24.11
N ALA A 56 25.47 11.71 24.56
CA ALA A 56 24.52 12.61 23.92
C ALA A 56 23.65 13.35 24.93
N VAL A 57 23.15 14.53 24.55
CA VAL A 57 22.17 15.31 25.31
C VAL A 57 20.97 15.56 24.40
N LEU A 58 19.79 15.15 24.87
CA LEU A 58 18.54 15.37 24.15
C LEU A 58 17.65 16.32 24.94
N GLU A 59 17.08 17.31 24.27
CA GLU A 59 15.92 18.06 24.74
C GLU A 59 14.64 17.42 24.20
N TYR A 60 13.57 17.38 25.00
CA TYR A 60 12.29 16.91 24.50
C TYR A 60 11.08 17.62 25.09
N GLU A 61 10.00 17.58 24.32
CA GLU A 61 8.68 18.06 24.70
C GLU A 61 7.64 16.94 24.53
N LYS A 62 6.93 16.62 25.62
CA LYS A 62 5.87 15.61 25.64
C LYS A 62 4.53 16.24 25.27
N GLY A 63 3.92 15.72 24.23
CA GLY A 63 2.51 15.91 23.91
C GLY A 63 1.64 14.80 24.50
N GLU A 64 0.49 14.56 23.86
CA GLU A 64 -0.48 13.55 24.31
C GLU A 64 0.12 12.13 24.26
N GLY A 65 0.11 11.46 25.43
CA GLY A 65 0.66 10.11 25.58
C GLY A 65 2.18 10.03 25.50
N GLY A 66 2.89 11.17 25.51
CA GLY A 66 4.34 11.25 25.42
C GLY A 66 5.04 10.58 26.62
N GLU A 67 5.81 9.53 26.36
CA GLU A 67 6.63 8.82 27.34
C GLU A 67 8.06 8.66 26.82
N VAL A 68 9.04 8.87 27.71
CA VAL A 68 10.46 8.62 27.46
C VAL A 68 10.94 7.70 28.57
N GLU A 69 11.30 6.47 28.23
CA GLU A 69 11.69 5.43 29.18
C GLU A 69 13.09 4.92 28.85
N ARG A 70 14.00 4.90 29.83
CA ARG A 70 15.28 4.20 29.70
C ARG A 70 15.08 2.70 29.78
N LEU A 71 15.57 1.98 28.78
CA LEU A 71 15.52 0.52 28.77
C LEU A 71 16.84 -0.05 29.31
N SER A 72 16.76 -1.16 30.04
CA SER A 72 17.93 -1.87 30.56
C SER A 72 18.67 -2.69 29.49
N LYS A 73 18.01 -2.95 28.35
CA LYS A 73 18.56 -3.71 27.23
C LYS A 73 18.02 -3.18 25.90
N ARG A 74 18.82 -3.38 24.85
CA ARG A 74 18.47 -3.10 23.46
C ARG A 74 17.28 -3.96 23.01
N THR A 75 16.35 -3.37 22.23
CA THR A 75 15.17 -4.06 21.69
C THR A 75 15.35 -4.57 20.26
N ILE A 76 16.37 -4.07 19.56
CA ILE A 76 16.76 -4.53 18.23
C ILE A 76 17.76 -5.70 18.40
N PRO A 77 17.47 -6.89 17.84
CA PRO A 77 18.37 -8.03 17.89
C PRO A 77 19.72 -7.73 17.22
N SER A 78 20.83 -8.12 17.84
CA SER A 78 22.18 -7.91 17.25
C SER A 78 22.41 -8.67 15.95
N GLU A 79 21.66 -9.75 15.71
CA GLU A 79 21.71 -10.47 14.43
C GLU A 79 21.23 -9.61 13.25
N TRP A 80 20.42 -8.57 13.50
CA TRP A 80 20.03 -7.61 12.46
C TRP A 80 21.23 -6.78 12.01
N ASP A 81 22.15 -6.44 12.92
CA ASP A 81 23.38 -5.72 12.58
C ASP A 81 24.27 -6.59 11.67
N SER A 82 24.45 -7.87 12.02
CA SER A 82 25.23 -8.80 11.20
C SER A 82 24.62 -9.02 9.81
N LEU A 83 23.29 -9.00 9.70
CA LEU A 83 22.60 -9.08 8.41
C LEU A 83 22.79 -7.79 7.60
N VAL A 84 22.77 -6.62 8.24
CA VAL A 84 23.08 -5.34 7.57
C VAL A 84 24.51 -5.37 7.03
N ASP A 85 25.49 -5.79 7.83
CA ASP A 85 26.89 -5.91 7.38
C ASP A 85 26.99 -6.81 6.13
N GLU A 86 26.30 -7.95 6.14
CA GLU A 86 26.21 -8.85 4.98
C GLU A 86 25.60 -8.17 3.75
N ILE A 87 24.52 -7.40 3.92
CA ILE A 87 23.86 -6.68 2.81
C ILE A 87 24.78 -5.58 2.26
N VAL A 88 25.48 -4.84 3.12
CA VAL A 88 26.42 -3.79 2.71
C VAL A 88 27.59 -4.37 1.93
N GLU A 89 28.08 -5.55 2.32
CA GLU A 89 29.17 -6.25 1.63
C GLU A 89 28.72 -6.85 0.30
N LYS A 90 27.62 -7.61 0.29
CA LYS A 90 27.15 -8.34 -0.89
C LYS A 90 26.44 -7.48 -1.92
N ARG A 91 25.79 -6.38 -1.49
CA ARG A 91 24.95 -5.50 -2.32
C ARG A 91 23.91 -6.28 -3.14
N PRO A 92 23.02 -7.07 -2.51
CA PRO A 92 21.90 -7.69 -3.21
C PRO A 92 21.06 -6.61 -3.91
N GLY A 93 20.57 -6.89 -5.12
CA GLY A 93 19.64 -6.01 -5.81
C GLY A 93 18.27 -6.04 -5.15
N THR A 94 17.71 -7.24 -4.93
CA THR A 94 16.35 -7.41 -4.41
C THR A 94 16.33 -8.19 -3.10
N ILE A 95 15.76 -7.59 -2.06
CA ILE A 95 15.52 -8.21 -0.75
C ILE A 95 14.02 -8.33 -0.51
N ILE A 96 13.53 -9.53 -0.18
CA ILE A 96 12.14 -9.74 0.25
C ILE A 96 12.10 -9.97 1.77
N VAL A 97 11.25 -9.22 2.45
CA VAL A 97 11.01 -9.37 3.89
C VAL A 97 9.70 -10.14 4.09
N LEU A 98 9.80 -11.37 4.60
CA LEU A 98 8.70 -12.32 4.78
C LEU A 98 8.41 -12.56 6.27
N GLY A 99 7.14 -12.79 6.61
CA GLY A 99 6.73 -13.02 8.00
C GLY A 99 5.23 -12.87 8.22
N GLU A 100 4.71 -13.51 9.25
CA GLU A 100 3.30 -13.36 9.64
C GLU A 100 2.92 -11.91 9.97
N ALA A 101 1.62 -11.65 10.08
CA ALA A 101 1.16 -10.37 10.57
C ALA A 101 1.69 -10.11 12.00
N ASP A 102 2.03 -8.85 12.30
CA ASP A 102 2.56 -8.43 13.60
C ASP A 102 3.89 -9.15 14.00
N THR A 103 4.78 -9.47 13.04
CA THR A 103 6.17 -9.93 13.32
C THR A 103 7.21 -8.82 13.29
N GLY A 104 6.83 -7.59 12.92
CA GLY A 104 7.73 -6.43 12.89
C GLY A 104 8.45 -6.21 11.56
N LYS A 105 7.94 -6.76 10.45
CA LYS A 105 8.54 -6.61 9.11
C LYS A 105 8.77 -5.16 8.70
N THR A 106 7.75 -4.32 8.80
CA THR A 106 7.84 -2.89 8.51
C THR A 106 8.91 -2.19 9.36
N PHE A 107 9.02 -2.54 10.64
CA PHE A 107 10.06 -2.01 11.51
C PHE A 107 11.45 -2.53 11.12
N PHE A 108 11.57 -3.80 10.74
CA PHE A 108 12.81 -4.37 10.19
C PHE A 108 13.22 -3.68 8.89
N THR A 109 12.30 -3.50 7.94
CA THR A 109 12.54 -2.79 6.68
C THR A 109 13.00 -1.35 6.95
N THR A 110 12.36 -0.65 7.89
CA THR A 110 12.78 0.69 8.33
C THR A 110 14.21 0.68 8.89
N TYR A 111 14.51 -0.28 9.78
CA TYR A 111 15.83 -0.44 10.38
C TYR A 111 16.93 -0.72 9.36
N VAL A 112 16.69 -1.64 8.43
CA VAL A 112 17.65 -1.98 7.37
C VAL A 112 17.85 -0.78 6.45
N ALA A 113 16.80 -0.14 5.97
CA ALA A 113 16.93 1.02 5.08
C ALA A 113 17.71 2.17 5.73
N ASN A 114 17.42 2.49 6.99
CA ASN A 114 18.17 3.47 7.76
C ASN A 114 19.65 3.06 7.96
N SER A 115 19.91 1.79 8.24
CA SER A 115 21.27 1.32 8.44
C SER A 115 22.07 1.34 7.14
N LEU A 116 21.45 0.96 6.02
CA LEU A 116 22.01 1.11 4.68
C LEU A 116 22.35 2.56 4.37
N LEU A 117 21.46 3.50 4.68
CA LEU A 117 21.72 4.94 4.53
C LEU A 117 22.98 5.39 5.30
N ARG A 118 23.17 4.93 6.55
CA ARG A 118 24.38 5.22 7.34
C ARG A 118 25.67 4.63 6.72
N HIS A 119 25.56 3.62 5.89
CA HIS A 119 26.66 3.01 5.13
C HIS A 119 26.77 3.55 3.70
N ASP A 120 26.16 4.71 3.41
CA ASP A 120 26.11 5.35 2.09
C ASP A 120 25.55 4.40 1.01
N VAL A 121 24.63 3.52 1.40
CA VAL A 121 23.93 2.59 0.51
C VAL A 121 22.55 3.13 0.23
N LYS A 122 22.36 3.66 -0.98
CA LYS A 122 21.03 4.04 -1.45
C LYS A 122 20.14 2.81 -1.56
N SER A 123 18.93 2.90 -1.02
CA SER A 123 17.94 1.82 -1.10
C SER A 123 16.53 2.37 -1.32
N ALA A 124 15.73 1.64 -2.09
CA ALA A 124 14.29 1.84 -2.17
C ALA A 124 13.58 0.86 -1.23
N VAL A 125 12.47 1.29 -0.64
CA VAL A 125 11.53 0.42 0.07
C VAL A 125 10.25 0.30 -0.73
N VAL A 126 9.73 -0.92 -0.84
CA VAL A 126 8.45 -1.21 -1.48
C VAL A 126 7.52 -1.77 -0.42
N ASP A 127 6.43 -1.05 -0.17
CA ASP A 127 5.35 -1.52 0.69
C ASP A 127 4.27 -2.18 -0.16
N THR A 128 4.04 -3.47 0.12
CA THR A 128 3.03 -4.26 -0.59
C THR A 128 1.82 -4.57 0.29
N ASP A 129 1.70 -4.04 1.52
CA ASP A 129 0.48 -4.19 2.32
C ASP A 129 -0.59 -3.19 1.88
N VAL A 130 -1.32 -3.54 0.82
CA VAL A 130 -2.43 -2.76 0.26
C VAL A 130 -3.53 -2.42 1.27
N GLY A 131 -3.62 -3.12 2.40
CA GLY A 131 -4.64 -2.91 3.43
C GLY A 131 -4.21 -1.93 4.52
N GLN A 132 -2.92 -1.73 4.72
CA GLN A 132 -2.32 -0.82 5.69
C GLN A 132 -1.07 -0.19 5.09
N SER A 133 -1.25 0.50 3.96
CA SER A 133 -0.14 1.11 3.24
C SER A 133 0.54 2.16 4.11
N ASP A 134 1.82 1.95 4.38
CA ASP A 134 2.74 2.92 4.97
C ASP A 134 3.37 3.79 3.85
N VAL A 135 3.61 3.22 2.66
CA VAL A 135 4.10 3.98 1.50
C VAL A 135 3.03 4.04 0.42
N GLY A 136 2.62 5.27 0.07
CA GLY A 136 1.64 5.53 -0.98
C GLY A 136 0.19 5.51 -0.50
N PRO A 137 -0.75 5.82 -1.40
CA PRO A 137 -2.18 5.82 -1.06
C PRO A 137 -2.69 4.43 -0.68
N PRO A 138 -3.74 4.32 0.16
CA PRO A 138 -4.37 3.03 0.45
C PRO A 138 -4.80 2.26 -0.81
N GLY A 139 -4.70 0.93 -0.78
CA GLY A 139 -5.07 0.07 -1.91
C GLY A 139 -4.05 0.07 -3.05
N THR A 140 -2.83 0.53 -2.77
CA THR A 140 -1.71 0.55 -3.70
C THR A 140 -0.53 -0.25 -3.16
N VAL A 141 0.33 -0.70 -4.07
CA VAL A 141 1.71 -1.06 -3.75
C VAL A 141 2.56 0.18 -3.98
N GLY A 142 3.24 0.68 -2.96
CA GLY A 142 3.98 1.94 -3.03
C GLY A 142 5.49 1.75 -2.88
N MET A 143 6.26 2.65 -3.48
CA MET A 143 7.72 2.71 -3.35
C MET A 143 8.20 4.13 -3.09
N GLY A 144 9.23 4.22 -2.26
CA GLY A 144 10.02 5.43 -2.11
C GLY A 144 11.49 5.10 -1.83
N ILE A 145 12.33 6.10 -2.04
CA ILE A 145 13.76 6.03 -1.74
C ILE A 145 13.96 6.57 -0.32
N VAL A 146 14.76 5.86 0.48
CA VAL A 146 15.17 6.34 1.80
C VAL A 146 16.47 7.12 1.62
N ASP A 147 16.35 8.44 1.55
CA ASP A 147 17.45 9.39 1.35
C ASP A 147 17.74 10.25 2.59
N ASN A 148 16.92 10.13 3.63
CA ASN A 148 17.07 10.76 4.93
C ASN A 148 16.67 9.75 6.04
N PRO A 149 17.19 9.90 7.27
CA PRO A 149 16.79 9.09 8.40
C PRO A 149 15.27 9.18 8.65
N ILE A 150 14.63 8.01 8.84
CA ILE A 150 13.18 7.92 9.09
C ILE A 150 12.91 7.22 10.43
N GLY A 151 11.94 7.71 11.19
CA GLY A 151 11.45 7.03 12.39
C GLY A 151 10.49 5.89 12.06
N LEU A 152 9.66 6.10 11.03
CA LEU A 152 8.62 5.21 10.55
C LEU A 152 8.61 5.14 9.03
N MET A 153 8.22 3.98 8.48
CA MET A 153 8.06 3.82 7.04
C MET A 153 7.06 4.81 6.42
N THR A 154 6.08 5.31 7.17
CA THR A 154 5.13 6.35 6.73
C THR A 154 5.76 7.69 6.40
N GLU A 155 7.01 7.94 6.83
CA GLU A 155 7.75 9.16 6.51
C GLU A 155 8.41 9.09 5.12
N VAL A 156 8.45 7.90 4.51
CA VAL A 156 9.00 7.72 3.17
C VAL A 156 8.08 8.37 2.14
N ARG A 157 8.63 9.35 1.43
CA ARG A 157 7.91 9.99 0.32
C ARG A 157 7.70 8.98 -0.81
N THR A 158 6.44 8.78 -1.16
CA THR A 158 6.07 7.97 -2.33
C THR A 158 6.61 8.60 -3.62
N GLN A 159 7.36 7.81 -4.38
CA GLN A 159 7.88 8.18 -5.70
C GLN A 159 7.19 7.41 -6.82
N SER A 160 6.72 6.19 -6.53
CA SER A 160 5.95 5.37 -7.46
C SER A 160 4.92 4.57 -6.68
N ALA A 161 3.77 4.32 -7.29
CA ALA A 161 2.74 3.48 -6.71
C ALA A 161 1.89 2.82 -7.79
N TYR A 162 1.42 1.61 -7.52
CA TYR A 162 0.56 0.86 -8.42
C TYR A 162 -0.76 0.53 -7.75
N PHE A 163 -1.86 0.89 -8.42
CA PHE A 163 -3.20 0.64 -7.93
C PHE A 163 -3.58 -0.84 -8.05
N VAL A 164 -3.88 -1.48 -6.92
CA VAL A 164 -4.35 -2.87 -6.91
C VAL A 164 -5.88 -2.94 -7.08
N GLY A 165 -6.62 -1.94 -6.58
CA GLY A 165 -8.08 -1.89 -6.71
C GLY A 165 -8.84 -2.52 -5.55
N SER A 166 -8.13 -2.93 -4.50
CA SER A 166 -8.68 -3.52 -3.28
C SER A 166 -7.70 -3.38 -2.13
N MET A 167 -8.22 -3.36 -0.90
CA MET A 167 -7.49 -3.37 0.37
C MET A 167 -7.10 -4.79 0.81
N SER A 168 -7.15 -5.74 -0.13
CA SER A 168 -6.74 -7.13 0.02
C SER A 168 -6.30 -7.66 -1.34
N PRO A 169 -5.19 -8.40 -1.43
CA PRO A 169 -4.79 -9.08 -2.66
C PRO A 169 -5.80 -10.14 -3.12
N SER A 170 -6.67 -10.63 -2.24
CA SER A 170 -7.69 -11.61 -2.59
C SER A 170 -8.68 -11.04 -3.61
N GLY A 171 -8.85 -11.74 -4.73
CA GLY A 171 -9.67 -11.29 -5.86
C GLY A 171 -8.96 -10.33 -6.83
N HIS A 172 -7.74 -9.89 -6.50
CA HIS A 172 -6.90 -8.96 -7.28
C HIS A 172 -5.44 -9.43 -7.34
N MET A 173 -5.21 -10.74 -7.33
CA MET A 173 -3.86 -11.29 -7.25
C MET A 173 -3.03 -10.94 -8.49
N LEU A 174 -3.64 -10.86 -9.68
CA LEU A 174 -2.91 -10.51 -10.90
C LEU A 174 -2.43 -9.07 -10.88
N GLU A 175 -3.32 -8.15 -10.53
CA GLU A 175 -3.04 -6.72 -10.36
C GLU A 175 -1.97 -6.52 -9.29
N PHE A 176 -2.08 -7.23 -8.18
CA PHE A 176 -1.10 -7.21 -7.10
C PHE A 176 0.29 -7.66 -7.55
N MET A 177 0.39 -8.79 -8.24
CA MET A 177 1.68 -9.30 -8.75
C MET A 177 2.31 -8.37 -9.78
N VAL A 178 1.51 -7.86 -10.73
CA VAL A 178 1.99 -6.89 -11.73
C VAL A 178 2.46 -5.61 -11.05
N GLY A 179 1.71 -5.10 -10.07
CA GLY A 179 2.07 -3.91 -9.31
C GLY A 179 3.35 -4.09 -8.52
N MET A 180 3.46 -5.18 -7.76
CA MET A 180 4.66 -5.54 -7.01
C MET A 180 5.90 -5.57 -7.91
N LYS A 181 5.83 -6.26 -9.05
CA LYS A 181 6.95 -6.33 -9.99
C LYS A 181 7.35 -4.96 -10.52
N LYS A 182 6.41 -4.21 -11.10
CA LYS A 182 6.70 -2.90 -11.70
C LYS A 182 7.31 -1.92 -10.71
N VAL A 183 6.73 -1.87 -9.51
CA VAL A 183 7.15 -0.93 -8.46
C VAL A 183 8.51 -1.34 -7.87
N ALA A 184 8.78 -2.64 -7.73
CA ALA A 184 10.09 -3.13 -7.30
C ALA A 184 11.19 -2.91 -8.36
N GLU A 185 10.89 -3.13 -9.64
CA GLU A 185 11.82 -2.85 -10.75
C GLU A 185 12.16 -1.36 -10.84
N ASP A 186 11.18 -0.47 -10.71
CA ASP A 186 11.40 0.99 -10.67
C ASP A 186 12.26 1.40 -9.45
N GLY A 187 12.00 0.81 -8.29
CA GLY A 187 12.84 1.01 -7.09
C GLY A 187 14.28 0.54 -7.29
N LEU A 188 14.46 -0.65 -7.89
CA LEU A 188 15.76 -1.22 -8.20
C LEU A 188 16.53 -0.36 -9.20
N GLU A 189 15.88 0.13 -10.26
CA GLU A 189 16.50 1.03 -11.25
C GLU A 189 16.97 2.34 -10.61
N LYS A 190 16.16 2.92 -9.72
CA LYS A 190 16.45 4.21 -9.10
C LYS A 190 17.47 4.16 -7.96
N ALA A 191 17.54 3.05 -7.23
CA ALA A 191 18.35 2.93 -6.01
C ALA A 191 19.48 1.89 -6.08
N GLY A 192 19.40 0.91 -6.99
CA GLY A 192 20.34 -0.21 -7.08
C GLY A 192 20.13 -1.31 -6.03
N LEU A 193 19.31 -1.05 -5.01
CA LEU A 193 18.86 -2.01 -4.01
C LEU A 193 17.41 -1.72 -3.64
N VAL A 194 16.56 -2.74 -3.59
CA VAL A 194 15.16 -2.64 -3.19
C VAL A 194 14.82 -3.62 -2.07
N ILE A 195 14.14 -3.12 -1.02
CA ILE A 195 13.64 -3.92 0.10
C ILE A 195 12.12 -3.98 0.01
N VAL A 196 11.58 -5.17 -0.22
CA VAL A 196 10.14 -5.40 -0.41
C VAL A 196 9.52 -5.91 0.90
N ASP A 197 8.73 -5.06 1.57
CA ASP A 197 7.92 -5.44 2.73
C ASP A 197 6.63 -6.13 2.26
N THR A 198 6.46 -7.40 2.66
CA THR A 198 5.35 -8.25 2.20
C THR A 198 4.14 -8.20 3.14
N PRO A 199 2.91 -8.46 2.66
CA PRO A 199 1.77 -8.61 3.55
C PRO A 199 1.95 -9.84 4.45
N GLY A 200 1.42 -9.76 5.67
CA GLY A 200 1.47 -10.85 6.66
C GLY A 200 0.63 -12.09 6.34
N TRP A 201 0.20 -12.27 5.09
CA TRP A 201 -0.63 -13.38 4.64
C TRP A 201 0.24 -14.53 4.11
N VAL A 202 0.68 -15.41 5.01
CA VAL A 202 1.64 -16.49 4.71
C VAL A 202 1.02 -17.89 4.70
N SER A 203 -0.26 -18.01 5.08
CA SER A 203 -0.96 -19.29 5.24
C SER A 203 -2.27 -19.36 4.44
N GLY A 204 -2.78 -20.58 4.24
CA GLY A 204 -3.89 -20.87 3.33
C GLY A 204 -3.47 -20.90 1.85
N GLY A 205 -4.31 -21.45 0.97
CA GLY A 205 -3.96 -21.66 -0.45
C GLY A 205 -3.53 -20.38 -1.16
N SER A 206 -4.32 -19.31 -1.05
CA SER A 206 -4.02 -18.02 -1.66
C SER A 206 -2.84 -17.30 -1.00
N GLY A 207 -2.69 -17.34 0.33
CA GLY A 207 -1.55 -16.73 1.01
C GLY A 207 -0.23 -17.41 0.65
N ARG A 208 -0.21 -18.75 0.58
CA ARG A 208 0.95 -19.50 0.10
C ARG A 208 1.30 -19.14 -1.35
N ALA A 209 0.30 -19.09 -2.23
CA ALA A 209 0.50 -18.73 -3.62
C ALA A 209 1.06 -17.31 -3.76
N LEU A 210 0.53 -16.35 -2.99
CA LEU A 210 1.00 -14.96 -2.99
C LEU A 210 2.50 -14.86 -2.69
N GLN A 211 2.96 -15.50 -1.61
CA GLN A 211 4.36 -15.41 -1.20
C GLN A 211 5.30 -16.16 -2.16
N LEU A 212 4.92 -17.37 -2.59
CA LEU A 212 5.76 -18.20 -3.46
C LEU A 212 5.89 -17.59 -4.85
N TYR A 213 4.78 -17.22 -5.49
CA TYR A 213 4.81 -16.63 -6.83
C TYR A 213 5.31 -15.17 -6.80
N GLY A 214 5.16 -14.46 -5.69
CA GLY A 214 5.75 -13.13 -5.52
C GLY A 214 7.27 -13.21 -5.50
N ALA A 215 7.83 -14.16 -4.73
CA ALA A 215 9.28 -14.42 -4.74
C ALA A 215 9.77 -14.95 -6.09
N GLU A 216 9.03 -15.85 -6.75
CA GLU A 216 9.36 -16.31 -8.10
C GLU A 216 9.39 -15.17 -9.12
N LEU A 217 8.44 -14.23 -9.02
CA LEU A 217 8.32 -13.10 -9.95
C LEU A 217 9.41 -12.05 -9.77
N LEU A 218 9.82 -11.81 -8.53
CA LEU A 218 10.83 -10.80 -8.17
C LEU A 218 12.26 -11.32 -8.19
N GLU A 219 12.47 -12.63 -8.22
CA GLU A 219 13.79 -13.29 -8.25
C GLU A 219 14.76 -12.70 -7.20
N PRO A 220 14.42 -12.72 -5.90
CA PRO A 220 15.19 -12.05 -4.87
C PRO A 220 16.59 -12.66 -4.71
N ASP A 221 17.59 -11.81 -4.52
CA ASP A 221 18.92 -12.23 -4.11
C ASP A 221 18.91 -12.71 -2.65
N LEU A 222 18.07 -12.09 -1.82
CA LEU A 222 17.95 -12.38 -0.39
C LEU A 222 16.50 -12.38 0.07
N ILE A 223 16.11 -13.43 0.79
CA ILE A 223 14.87 -13.51 1.56
C ILE A 223 15.21 -13.42 3.03
N VAL A 224 14.60 -12.45 3.71
CA VAL A 224 14.67 -12.30 5.16
C VAL A 224 13.35 -12.78 5.76
N ALA A 225 13.41 -13.90 6.46
CA ALA A 225 12.26 -14.56 7.07
C ALA A 225 12.19 -14.24 8.57
N LEU A 226 11.28 -13.34 8.95
CA LEU A 226 10.98 -12.99 10.34
C LEU A 226 9.97 -13.97 10.92
N GLN A 227 10.44 -14.84 11.81
CA GLN A 227 9.62 -15.86 12.46
C GLN A 227 9.94 -15.98 13.96
N ARG A 228 8.95 -16.42 14.75
CA ARG A 228 9.11 -16.73 16.17
C ARG A 228 9.52 -18.17 16.37
N GLU A 229 8.92 -19.07 15.60
CA GLU A 229 9.14 -20.51 15.66
C GLU A 229 9.29 -21.05 14.23
N ASP A 230 8.34 -21.84 13.74
CA ASP A 230 8.37 -22.52 12.45
C ASP A 230 7.26 -22.06 11.49
N GLU A 231 6.61 -20.92 11.76
CA GLU A 231 5.41 -20.49 11.05
C GLU A 231 5.62 -20.17 9.56
N LEU A 232 6.87 -20.04 9.09
CA LEU A 232 7.19 -19.83 7.67
C LEU A 232 7.79 -21.08 7.00
N GLU A 233 8.12 -22.14 7.75
CA GLU A 233 8.90 -23.26 7.20
C GLU A 233 8.18 -23.98 6.06
N HIS A 234 6.84 -23.91 6.03
CA HIS A 234 6.06 -24.47 4.93
C HIS A 234 6.19 -23.70 3.61
N LEU A 235 6.68 -22.45 3.63
CA LEU A 235 7.05 -21.65 2.46
C LEU A 235 8.55 -21.79 2.17
N LEU A 236 9.39 -21.66 3.21
CA LEU A 236 10.85 -21.60 3.07
C LEU A 236 11.46 -22.87 2.46
N ARG A 237 10.75 -24.00 2.50
CA ARG A 237 11.17 -25.24 1.82
C ARG A 237 11.20 -25.15 0.30
N SER A 238 10.48 -24.20 -0.31
CA SER A 238 10.32 -24.09 -1.76
C SER A 238 10.45 -22.66 -2.29
N ILE A 239 10.71 -21.68 -1.43
CA ILE A 239 10.86 -20.29 -1.86
C ILE A 239 12.22 -20.11 -2.56
N PRO A 240 12.28 -19.44 -3.72
CA PRO A 240 13.54 -19.23 -4.43
C PRO A 240 14.39 -18.16 -3.74
N GLY A 241 15.73 -18.29 -3.78
CA GLY A 241 16.67 -17.28 -3.26
C GLY A 241 17.39 -17.67 -1.97
N GLU A 242 18.49 -16.97 -1.67
CA GLU A 242 19.22 -17.16 -0.42
C GLU A 242 18.34 -16.72 0.75
N THR A 243 18.13 -17.58 1.75
CA THR A 243 17.23 -17.28 2.88
C THR A 243 18.02 -17.07 4.18
N ARG A 244 17.68 -16.01 4.90
CA ARG A 244 18.10 -15.73 6.29
C ARG A 244 16.88 -15.75 7.19
N ARG A 245 16.90 -16.62 8.20
CA ARG A 245 15.88 -16.65 9.26
C ARG A 245 16.35 -15.73 10.37
N ILE A 246 15.51 -14.79 10.77
CA ILE A 246 15.81 -13.85 11.85
C ILE A 246 14.67 -13.83 12.87
N SER A 247 15.02 -13.57 14.11
CA SER A 247 14.13 -13.40 15.24
C SER A 247 13.36 -12.10 15.12
N VAL A 248 12.11 -12.14 15.59
CA VAL A 248 11.28 -10.94 15.73
C VAL A 248 11.77 -10.06 16.89
N SER A 249 11.53 -8.75 16.81
CA SER A 249 11.75 -7.86 17.96
C SER A 249 10.76 -8.16 19.10
N GLU A 250 11.21 -8.08 20.35
CA GLU A 250 10.48 -8.54 21.55
C GLU A 250 9.16 -7.78 21.84
N LYS A 251 8.91 -6.63 21.21
CA LYS A 251 7.80 -5.71 21.59
C LYS A 251 6.68 -5.53 20.55
N VAL A 252 6.53 -6.42 19.57
CA VAL A 252 5.47 -6.24 18.57
C VAL A 252 4.07 -6.54 19.15
N ARG A 253 3.27 -5.48 19.33
CA ARG A 253 1.87 -5.57 19.80
C ARG A 253 0.99 -6.17 18.69
N LYS A 254 0.25 -7.23 19.01
CA LYS A 254 -0.79 -7.77 18.12
C LYS A 254 -1.95 -6.78 17.98
N ARG A 255 -2.40 -6.55 16.74
CA ARG A 255 -3.57 -5.70 16.44
C ARG A 255 -4.77 -6.57 16.08
N THR A 256 -5.93 -6.21 16.58
CA THR A 256 -7.19 -6.87 16.22
C THR A 256 -7.64 -6.45 14.82
N ARG A 257 -8.48 -7.28 14.19
CA ARG A 257 -9.09 -6.97 12.87
C ARG A 257 -9.88 -5.66 12.90
N LYS A 258 -10.56 -5.35 14.02
CA LYS A 258 -11.32 -4.11 14.20
C LYS A 258 -10.41 -2.89 14.25
N GLU A 259 -9.31 -2.96 15.01
CA GLU A 259 -8.32 -1.87 15.06
C GLU A 259 -7.72 -1.62 13.68
N ARG A 260 -7.38 -2.68 12.92
CA ARG A 260 -6.87 -2.54 11.54
C ARG A 260 -7.89 -1.89 10.61
N SER A 261 -9.16 -2.30 10.68
CA SER A 261 -10.24 -1.70 9.89
C SER A 261 -10.44 -0.22 10.22
N PHE A 262 -10.38 0.14 11.50
CA PHE A 262 -10.53 1.52 11.96
C PHE A 262 -9.36 2.41 11.48
N LEU A 263 -8.12 1.92 11.59
CA LEU A 263 -6.95 2.63 11.09
C LEU A 263 -7.05 2.83 9.58
N ARG A 264 -7.45 1.80 8.83
CA ARG A 264 -7.64 1.91 7.38
C ARG A 264 -8.69 2.93 6.99
N GLN A 265 -9.83 2.94 7.68
CA GLN A 265 -10.86 3.96 7.48
C GLN A 265 -10.28 5.36 7.72
N LYS A 266 -9.52 5.54 8.81
CA LYS A 266 -8.89 6.83 9.11
C LYS A 266 -7.89 7.25 8.02
N THR A 267 -7.00 6.36 7.59
CA THR A 267 -6.03 6.67 6.52
C THR A 267 -6.73 7.07 5.22
N LEU A 268 -7.83 6.40 4.87
CA LEU A 268 -8.65 6.78 3.71
C LEU A 268 -9.32 8.15 3.89
N ALA A 269 -9.87 8.43 5.07
CA ALA A 269 -10.49 9.72 5.37
C ALA A 269 -9.46 10.87 5.28
N ASP A 270 -8.27 10.66 5.86
CA ASP A 270 -7.16 11.60 5.81
C ASP A 270 -6.71 11.82 4.34
N TYR A 271 -6.64 10.76 3.52
CA TYR A 271 -6.32 10.88 2.09
C TYR A 271 -7.38 11.66 1.30
N PHE A 272 -8.66 11.41 1.57
CA PHE A 272 -9.76 12.05 0.85
C PHE A 272 -10.11 13.45 1.37
N GLU A 273 -9.42 13.95 2.39
CA GLU A 273 -9.61 15.32 2.87
C GLU A 273 -9.37 16.32 1.72
N GLY A 274 -10.30 17.27 1.57
CA GLY A 274 -10.25 18.24 0.47
C GLY A 274 -10.61 17.69 -0.92
N SER A 275 -11.16 16.47 -1.01
CA SER A 275 -11.60 15.92 -2.30
C SER A 275 -12.69 16.77 -2.95
N GLU A 276 -12.53 17.01 -4.23
CA GLU A 276 -13.51 17.69 -5.07
C GLU A 276 -14.01 16.77 -6.18
N LYS A 277 -15.10 17.19 -6.84
CA LYS A 277 -15.62 16.50 -8.01
C LYS A 277 -14.87 16.99 -9.24
N ILE A 278 -14.19 16.08 -9.93
CA ILE A 278 -13.71 16.30 -11.29
C ILE A 278 -14.62 15.58 -12.28
N SER A 279 -14.66 16.11 -13.49
CA SER A 279 -15.51 15.65 -14.58
C SER A 279 -14.66 15.30 -15.78
N LEU A 280 -14.65 14.02 -16.14
CA LEU A 280 -13.85 13.43 -17.20
C LEU A 280 -14.71 13.08 -18.41
N ASP A 281 -14.14 13.25 -19.59
CA ASP A 281 -14.74 12.94 -20.88
C ASP A 281 -14.34 11.51 -21.28
N LEU A 282 -15.31 10.60 -21.36
CA LEU A 282 -15.09 9.18 -21.67
C LEU A 282 -14.68 8.93 -23.13
N GLU A 283 -14.75 9.95 -23.99
CA GLU A 283 -14.17 9.87 -25.34
C GLU A 283 -12.65 10.13 -25.32
N LYS A 284 -12.14 10.79 -24.27
CA LYS A 284 -10.71 11.13 -24.11
C LYS A 284 -10.01 10.26 -23.07
N VAL A 285 -10.75 9.83 -22.05
CA VAL A 285 -10.23 9.05 -20.92
C VAL A 285 -10.69 7.60 -21.04
N LYS A 286 -9.75 6.67 -20.94
CA LYS A 286 -10.05 5.24 -20.96
C LYS A 286 -10.65 4.81 -19.62
N LEU A 287 -11.72 4.02 -19.65
CA LEU A 287 -12.20 3.31 -18.48
C LEU A 287 -11.59 1.90 -18.51
N GLU A 288 -10.81 1.57 -17.50
CA GLU A 288 -10.03 0.34 -17.42
C GLU A 288 -10.51 -0.55 -16.27
N ARG A 289 -10.23 -1.86 -16.40
CA ARG A 289 -10.64 -2.91 -15.44
C ARG A 289 -12.17 -3.03 -15.31
N CYS A 290 -12.86 -2.82 -16.42
CA CYS A 290 -14.31 -2.91 -16.57
C CYS A 290 -14.66 -3.38 -18.00
N TYR A 291 -15.89 -3.86 -18.22
CA TYR A 291 -16.49 -4.13 -19.53
C TYR A 291 -17.12 -2.86 -20.13
N LEU A 292 -17.62 -1.93 -19.32
CA LEU A 292 -18.25 -0.71 -19.80
C LEU A 292 -17.30 0.11 -20.67
N ASN A 293 -17.79 0.59 -21.81
CA ASN A 293 -17.07 1.40 -22.79
C ASN A 293 -15.92 0.63 -23.49
N THR A 294 -16.05 -0.69 -23.61
CA THR A 294 -15.10 -1.56 -24.35
C THR A 294 -15.72 -2.20 -25.60
N GLY A 295 -17.03 -2.07 -25.78
CA GLY A 295 -17.79 -2.71 -26.84
C GLY A 295 -18.12 -1.79 -28.01
N LYS A 296 -18.98 -2.31 -28.90
CA LYS A 296 -19.63 -1.52 -29.93
C LYS A 296 -21.01 -1.11 -29.44
N ASP A 297 -21.27 0.20 -29.40
CA ASP A 297 -22.57 0.76 -29.05
C ASP A 297 -23.71 0.09 -29.86
N LEU A 298 -24.77 -0.28 -29.13
CA LEU A 298 -26.04 -0.76 -29.65
C LEU A 298 -27.14 0.21 -29.25
N ASP A 299 -28.15 0.32 -30.10
CA ASP A 299 -29.35 1.09 -29.77
C ASP A 299 -30.13 0.39 -28.65
N PRO A 300 -30.28 0.99 -27.45
CA PRO A 300 -31.03 0.39 -26.36
C PRO A 300 -32.47 0.04 -26.72
N GLU A 301 -33.11 0.80 -27.61
CA GLU A 301 -34.49 0.55 -28.02
C GLU A 301 -34.62 -0.76 -28.80
N SER A 302 -33.57 -1.15 -29.52
CA SER A 302 -33.53 -2.38 -30.31
C SER A 302 -33.58 -3.65 -29.47
N LEU A 303 -33.26 -3.57 -28.17
CA LEU A 303 -33.25 -4.71 -27.25
C LEU A 303 -34.66 -5.11 -26.76
N GLY A 304 -35.66 -4.26 -26.98
CA GLY A 304 -37.05 -4.55 -26.59
C GLY A 304 -37.25 -4.67 -25.07
N VAL A 305 -36.35 -4.09 -24.27
CA VAL A 305 -36.42 -4.00 -22.80
C VAL A 305 -36.48 -2.52 -22.41
N LYS A 306 -37.43 -2.16 -21.56
CA LYS A 306 -37.63 -0.75 -21.17
C LYS A 306 -36.63 -0.33 -20.09
N GLY A 307 -36.21 0.94 -20.13
CA GLY A 307 -35.35 1.52 -19.09
C GLY A 307 -33.87 1.15 -19.22
N ILE A 308 -33.45 0.58 -20.35
CA ILE A 308 -32.03 0.50 -20.72
C ILE A 308 -31.61 1.87 -21.22
N LEU A 309 -30.59 2.43 -20.59
CA LEU A 309 -30.00 3.74 -20.88
C LEU A 309 -28.82 3.63 -21.84
N HIS A 310 -28.10 2.51 -21.78
CA HIS A 310 -26.96 2.25 -22.63
C HIS A 310 -26.81 0.75 -22.86
N ALA A 311 -26.37 0.39 -24.06
CA ALA A 311 -26.08 -0.98 -24.43
C ALA A 311 -24.85 -1.02 -25.36
N GLU A 312 -23.98 -2.00 -25.14
CA GLU A 312 -22.86 -2.26 -26.02
C GLU A 312 -22.60 -3.76 -26.17
N LYS A 313 -22.19 -4.15 -27.38
CA LYS A 313 -21.81 -5.52 -27.69
C LYS A 313 -20.32 -5.70 -27.47
N ILE A 314 -19.96 -6.67 -26.64
CA ILE A 314 -18.58 -7.08 -26.35
C ILE A 314 -18.36 -8.52 -26.86
N PRO A 315 -17.11 -9.02 -26.96
CA PRO A 315 -16.84 -10.40 -27.36
C PRO A 315 -17.55 -11.45 -26.51
N GLU A 316 -17.70 -11.19 -25.20
CA GLU A 316 -18.35 -12.08 -24.24
C GLU A 316 -19.89 -12.06 -24.32
N GLY A 317 -20.47 -11.02 -24.92
CA GLY A 317 -21.92 -10.86 -25.07
C GLY A 317 -22.38 -9.40 -25.07
N LEU A 318 -23.21 -9.02 -24.10
CA LEU A 318 -23.88 -7.72 -24.03
C LEU A 318 -23.67 -7.05 -22.67
N VAL A 319 -23.26 -5.79 -22.66
CA VAL A 319 -23.30 -4.94 -21.47
C VAL A 319 -24.52 -4.04 -21.58
N ILE A 320 -25.31 -3.95 -20.51
CA ILE A 320 -26.45 -3.04 -20.42
C ILE A 320 -26.34 -2.20 -19.15
N VAL A 321 -26.63 -0.90 -19.27
CA VAL A 321 -26.85 0.00 -18.14
C VAL A 321 -28.32 0.34 -18.10
N SER A 322 -28.98 0.06 -16.98
CA SER A 322 -30.42 0.24 -16.82
C SER A 322 -30.74 1.17 -15.64
N GLU A 323 -31.85 1.90 -15.72
CA GLU A 323 -32.22 2.85 -14.67
C GLU A 323 -32.57 2.17 -13.34
N ASN A 324 -33.28 1.04 -13.40
CA ASN A 324 -33.79 0.33 -12.22
C ASN A 324 -33.24 -1.10 -12.05
N GLY A 325 -32.35 -1.55 -12.94
CA GLY A 325 -31.97 -2.97 -13.07
C GLY A 325 -32.88 -3.71 -14.05
N ALA A 326 -32.32 -4.65 -14.83
CA ALA A 326 -33.10 -5.59 -15.63
C ALA A 326 -33.54 -6.78 -14.77
N SER A 327 -34.76 -7.28 -14.99
CA SER A 327 -35.25 -8.49 -14.31
C SER A 327 -34.58 -9.76 -14.84
N GLU A 328 -34.57 -10.84 -14.04
CA GLU A 328 -33.99 -12.12 -14.46
C GLU A 328 -34.58 -12.64 -15.79
N LYS A 329 -35.88 -12.41 -16.04
CA LYS A 329 -36.53 -12.80 -17.29
C LYS A 329 -36.05 -11.98 -18.49
N GLU A 330 -35.82 -10.69 -18.30
CA GLU A 330 -35.28 -9.82 -19.34
C GLU A 330 -33.83 -10.18 -19.64
N ILE A 331 -33.03 -10.45 -18.60
CA ILE A 331 -31.65 -10.92 -18.74
C ILE A 331 -31.62 -12.25 -19.51
N GLN A 332 -32.40 -13.26 -19.10
CA GLN A 332 -32.47 -14.55 -19.80
C GLN A 332 -32.83 -14.40 -21.28
N LYS A 333 -33.81 -13.55 -21.60
CA LYS A 333 -34.21 -13.28 -22.98
C LYS A 333 -33.06 -12.66 -23.79
N LEU A 334 -32.35 -11.69 -23.22
CA LEU A 334 -31.18 -11.09 -23.87
C LEU A 334 -30.04 -12.10 -23.99
N GLU A 335 -29.90 -13.02 -23.03
CA GLU A 335 -28.86 -14.04 -23.07
C GLU A 335 -29.04 -15.06 -24.21
N GLU A 336 -30.29 -15.38 -24.57
CA GLU A 336 -30.61 -16.25 -25.71
C GLU A 336 -30.13 -15.68 -27.06
N GLU A 337 -30.13 -14.35 -27.21
CA GLU A 337 -29.78 -13.67 -28.46
C GLU A 337 -28.32 -13.18 -28.49
N TYR A 338 -27.82 -12.65 -27.36
CA TYR A 338 -26.53 -11.97 -27.31
C TYR A 338 -25.45 -12.73 -26.53
N GLY A 339 -25.76 -13.87 -25.91
CA GLY A 339 -24.82 -14.58 -25.03
C GLY A 339 -24.78 -13.96 -23.64
N ARG A 340 -23.63 -13.94 -22.95
CA ARG A 340 -23.58 -13.47 -21.56
C ARG A 340 -24.04 -12.01 -21.44
N VAL A 341 -24.95 -11.72 -20.51
CA VAL A 341 -25.39 -10.34 -20.25
C VAL A 341 -24.79 -9.82 -18.95
N ILE A 342 -24.15 -8.66 -19.03
CA ILE A 342 -23.63 -7.90 -17.90
C ILE A 342 -24.61 -6.75 -17.64
N SER A 343 -25.43 -6.92 -16.62
CA SER A 343 -26.45 -5.93 -16.26
C SER A 343 -25.96 -5.04 -15.13
N ILE A 344 -25.78 -3.76 -15.44
CA ILE A 344 -25.38 -2.71 -14.50
C ILE A 344 -26.62 -1.85 -14.20
N LYS A 345 -26.88 -1.61 -12.92
CA LYS A 345 -27.91 -0.64 -12.51
C LYS A 345 -27.26 0.71 -12.28
N LYS A 346 -27.85 1.76 -12.84
CA LYS A 346 -27.45 3.15 -12.61
C LYS A 346 -27.44 3.44 -11.11
N GLY A 347 -26.33 4.00 -10.62
CA GLY A 347 -26.06 4.27 -9.22
C GLY A 347 -25.25 3.19 -8.51
N ASP A 348 -25.10 1.99 -9.09
CA ASP A 348 -24.22 0.96 -8.52
C ASP A 348 -22.75 1.36 -8.62
N GLU A 349 -22.39 2.23 -9.57
CA GLU A 349 -21.04 2.79 -9.71
C GLU A 349 -20.66 3.72 -8.55
N LYS A 350 -21.66 4.30 -7.86
CA LYS A 350 -21.40 5.30 -6.82
C LYS A 350 -20.54 4.73 -5.70
N TYR A 351 -19.48 5.43 -5.34
CA TYR A 351 -18.45 5.06 -4.37
C TYR A 351 -17.51 3.94 -4.81
N VAL A 352 -17.58 3.45 -6.05
CA VAL A 352 -16.59 2.47 -6.54
C VAL A 352 -15.20 3.11 -6.50
N PHE A 353 -14.27 2.40 -5.86
CA PHE A 353 -12.90 2.84 -5.69
C PHE A 353 -12.17 2.85 -7.04
N ALA A 354 -11.40 3.89 -7.31
CA ALA A 354 -10.76 4.08 -8.61
C ALA A 354 -9.38 4.72 -8.47
N ALA A 355 -8.53 4.49 -9.47
CA ALA A 355 -7.27 5.21 -9.66
C ALA A 355 -7.34 6.09 -10.90
N LEU A 356 -6.69 7.24 -10.81
CA LEU A 356 -6.47 8.17 -11.92
C LEU A 356 -5.05 7.97 -12.43
N ILE A 357 -4.93 7.68 -13.72
CA ILE A 357 -3.68 7.28 -14.36
C ILE A 357 -3.38 8.28 -15.50
N ASP A 358 -2.13 8.68 -15.65
CA ASP A 358 -1.69 9.56 -16.74
C ASP A 358 -1.29 8.82 -18.02
N GLU A 359 -0.79 9.55 -19.02
CA GLU A 359 -0.39 8.98 -20.32
C GLU A 359 0.81 8.02 -20.22
N ASP A 360 1.69 8.23 -19.24
CA ASP A 360 2.87 7.39 -18.97
C ASP A 360 2.53 6.15 -18.14
N LYS A 361 1.25 6.00 -17.77
CA LYS A 361 0.68 4.93 -16.94
C LYS A 361 1.07 5.03 -15.46
N ASP A 362 1.46 6.22 -15.01
CA ASP A 362 1.76 6.50 -13.61
C ASP A 362 0.49 6.85 -12.84
N LEU A 363 0.50 6.51 -11.55
CA LEU A 363 -0.62 6.81 -10.64
C LEU A 363 -0.58 8.29 -10.25
N LEU A 364 -1.57 9.06 -10.72
CA LEU A 364 -1.79 10.44 -10.26
C LEU A 364 -2.39 10.49 -8.85
N GLY A 365 -3.24 9.52 -8.54
CA GLY A 365 -3.89 9.37 -7.24
C GLY A 365 -5.09 8.45 -7.28
N ILE A 366 -5.78 8.34 -6.15
CA ILE A 366 -7.01 7.55 -6.02
C ILE A 366 -8.24 8.45 -5.87
N GLY A 367 -9.39 7.87 -6.14
CA GLY A 367 -10.69 8.54 -6.11
C GLY A 367 -11.81 7.53 -5.91
N VAL A 368 -13.03 8.04 -5.87
CA VAL A 368 -14.24 7.22 -5.89
C VAL A 368 -15.19 7.75 -6.95
N ILE A 369 -15.84 6.84 -7.67
CA ILE A 369 -16.79 7.21 -8.71
C ILE A 369 -18.02 7.86 -8.07
N ASP A 370 -18.42 9.05 -8.52
CA ASP A 370 -19.71 9.65 -8.13
C ASP A 370 -20.82 9.20 -9.07
N LYS A 371 -20.54 9.26 -10.38
CA LYS A 371 -21.52 8.98 -11.42
C LYS A 371 -20.84 8.65 -12.76
N ILE A 372 -21.40 7.68 -13.48
CA ILE A 372 -21.10 7.46 -14.91
C ILE A 372 -22.35 7.81 -15.73
N ASP A 373 -22.21 8.78 -16.63
CA ASP A 373 -23.26 9.22 -17.55
C ASP A 373 -22.95 8.71 -18.96
N CYS A 374 -23.47 7.53 -19.30
CA CYS A 374 -23.19 6.87 -20.57
C CYS A 374 -23.76 7.63 -21.79
N GLU A 375 -24.89 8.33 -21.62
CA GLU A 375 -25.49 9.15 -22.68
C GLU A 375 -24.63 10.37 -22.99
N LYS A 376 -24.10 11.03 -21.96
CA LYS A 376 -23.23 12.21 -22.12
C LYS A 376 -21.75 11.87 -22.25
N LYS A 377 -21.41 10.57 -22.27
CA LYS A 377 -20.04 10.04 -22.25
C LYS A 377 -19.18 10.76 -21.20
N LYS A 378 -19.70 10.89 -19.97
CA LYS A 378 -19.07 11.65 -18.89
C LYS A 378 -18.89 10.80 -17.63
N LEU A 379 -17.74 10.91 -16.99
CA LEU A 379 -17.44 10.27 -15.71
C LEU A 379 -17.10 11.33 -14.66
N ASP A 380 -17.84 11.33 -13.55
CA ASP A 380 -17.56 12.19 -12.40
C ASP A 380 -16.85 11.38 -11.31
N VAL A 381 -15.70 11.87 -10.84
CA VAL A 381 -14.88 11.24 -9.79
C VAL A 381 -14.69 12.22 -8.63
N LEU A 382 -14.81 11.73 -7.40
CA LEU A 382 -14.45 12.46 -6.19
C LEU A 382 -13.01 12.09 -5.81
N THR A 383 -12.12 13.08 -5.76
CA THR A 383 -10.68 12.85 -5.56
C THR A 383 -9.99 14.11 -5.03
N PRO A 384 -8.88 14.00 -4.28
CA PRO A 384 -8.03 15.14 -3.96
C PRO A 384 -7.22 15.64 -5.19
N ILE A 385 -7.22 14.89 -6.30
CA ILE A 385 -6.47 15.23 -7.51
C ILE A 385 -7.21 16.30 -8.32
N GLN A 386 -6.62 17.49 -8.42
CA GLN A 386 -7.22 18.66 -9.08
C GLN A 386 -6.93 18.75 -10.59
N ASN A 387 -5.88 18.08 -11.07
CA ASN A 387 -5.42 18.17 -12.47
C ASN A 387 -6.12 17.13 -13.36
N GLY A 388 -7.44 17.21 -13.47
CA GLY A 388 -8.24 16.25 -14.26
C GLY A 388 -7.81 16.13 -15.73
N GLU A 389 -7.19 17.17 -16.29
CA GLU A 389 -6.64 17.21 -17.65
C GLU A 389 -5.44 16.27 -17.90
N LYS A 390 -4.74 15.84 -16.85
CA LYS A 390 -3.64 14.86 -16.96
C LYS A 390 -4.14 13.42 -16.96
N VAL A 391 -5.40 13.19 -16.63
CA VAL A 391 -5.97 11.85 -16.52
C VAL A 391 -6.17 11.28 -17.92
N ALA A 392 -5.44 10.23 -18.25
CA ALA A 392 -5.57 9.49 -19.50
C ALA A 392 -6.41 8.20 -19.33
N ALA A 393 -6.43 7.63 -18.13
CA ALA A 393 -7.25 6.47 -17.80
C ALA A 393 -7.77 6.50 -16.36
N VAL A 394 -8.91 5.85 -16.14
CA VAL A 394 -9.47 5.56 -14.82
C VAL A 394 -9.55 4.05 -14.64
N GLN A 395 -8.81 3.52 -13.67
CA GLN A 395 -8.83 2.09 -13.34
C GLN A 395 -9.82 1.84 -12.20
N LEU A 396 -10.81 0.99 -12.44
CA LEU A 396 -11.79 0.63 -11.40
C LEU A 396 -11.25 -0.49 -10.50
N GLY A 397 -11.46 -0.33 -9.21
CA GLY A 397 -11.31 -1.36 -8.20
C GLY A 397 -12.60 -2.15 -7.99
N SER A 398 -12.64 -2.97 -6.94
CA SER A 398 -13.83 -3.75 -6.57
C SER A 398 -14.46 -3.34 -5.25
N MET A 399 -13.91 -2.34 -4.57
CA MET A 399 -14.41 -1.86 -3.29
C MET A 399 -15.29 -0.64 -3.47
N LYS A 400 -16.24 -0.45 -2.55
CA LYS A 400 -17.03 0.77 -2.45
C LYS A 400 -16.67 1.50 -1.16
N VAL A 401 -16.17 2.73 -1.30
CA VAL A 401 -15.60 3.52 -0.20
C VAL A 401 -16.18 4.94 -0.24
N LYS A 402 -16.61 5.46 0.91
CA LYS A 402 -17.02 6.86 1.06
C LYS A 402 -15.80 7.76 1.34
N LEU A 403 -15.98 9.08 1.20
CA LEU A 403 -14.91 10.05 1.50
C LEU A 403 -14.49 10.09 2.98
N ASP A 404 -15.32 9.59 3.89
CA ASP A 404 -14.96 9.40 5.32
C ASP A 404 -14.21 8.08 5.57
N GLY A 405 -13.79 7.40 4.49
CA GLY A 405 -13.10 6.12 4.49
C GLY A 405 -13.96 4.91 4.84
N GLU A 406 -15.28 5.07 5.04
CA GLU A 406 -16.16 3.94 5.34
C GLU A 406 -16.28 3.01 4.12
N GLU A 407 -15.99 1.73 4.33
CA GLU A 407 -16.25 0.67 3.35
C GLU A 407 -17.73 0.27 3.37
N VAL A 408 -18.43 0.58 2.29
CA VAL A 408 -19.89 0.40 2.19
C VAL A 408 -20.31 -0.78 1.33
N GLY A 409 -19.35 -1.48 0.71
CA GLY A 409 -19.64 -2.67 -0.07
C GLY A 409 -18.53 -3.04 -1.04
N THR A 410 -18.87 -3.98 -1.92
CA THR A 410 -18.00 -4.39 -3.02
C THR A 410 -18.83 -4.54 -4.28
N VAL A 411 -18.14 -4.51 -5.41
CA VAL A 411 -18.65 -4.85 -6.73
C VAL A 411 -17.83 -6.03 -7.23
N ARG A 412 -18.38 -6.85 -8.12
CA ARG A 412 -17.59 -7.96 -8.66
C ARG A 412 -16.41 -7.36 -9.45
N PRO A 413 -15.17 -7.87 -9.29
CA PRO A 413 -14.03 -7.38 -10.07
C PRO A 413 -14.34 -7.41 -11.56
N GLY A 414 -14.13 -6.27 -12.22
CA GLY A 414 -14.47 -6.08 -13.62
C GLY A 414 -15.95 -6.11 -13.95
N ALA A 415 -16.90 -5.89 -13.02
CA ALA A 415 -18.33 -5.99 -13.29
C ALA A 415 -19.03 -4.69 -13.69
N PHE A 416 -18.31 -3.56 -13.63
CA PHE A 416 -18.62 -2.44 -14.52
C PHE A 416 -18.08 -2.79 -15.87
#